data_AF-A0A419VUN8-F1
#
_entry.id   AF-A0A419VUN8-F1
#
_cell.length_a   1.000
_cell.length_b   1.000
_cell.length_c   1.000
_cell.angle_alpha   90.00
_cell.angle_beta   90.00
_cell.angle_gamma   90.00
#
_symmetry.space_group_name_H-M   'P 1'
#
loop_
_entity.id
_entity.type
_entity.pdbx_description
1 polymer ?
#
loop_
_entity_poly.entity_id
_entity_poly.type
_entity_poly.pdbx_seq_one_letter_code
_entity_poly.pdbx_strand_id
1 'polypeptide(L)'
;MSSNNSSSKVVTVDEQAFEQAGDKPVDEGRFPVVDETPEFEATVEQETQAKVDANHPDGIANTSGSRIHGATLAQEERIRAREEELERISAQAELGQQDGRAWRTRQKVEEMRRDERTDTQADPRAKLGRETLAEVNQYAQRLADDVDSSYTRAVIAKRIASRVLEGAELADAVLDTKDEMLNEAGTIVPIGRLEEIDRSEVSVEGRIIELWEPACPSQQQVGLIEDDSGRTKFTIWTASRQTKVSEGDLVRFRAAAKNWYNGRCSIALTRWSEIRFPERSRWWE
;
A
#
# COMPACT_ATOMS: atom_id res chain seq x y z
N MET A 1 -16.77 20.77 -5.39
CA MET A 1 -16.61 20.28 -6.77
C MET A 1 -17.25 18.91 -6.85
N SER A 2 -18.19 18.77 -7.78
CA SER A 2 -19.17 17.68 -7.88
C SER A 2 -18.51 16.35 -8.28
N SER A 3 -18.79 15.28 -7.54
CA SER A 3 -18.43 13.90 -7.90
C SER A 3 -19.53 13.31 -8.79
N ASN A 4 -19.23 13.03 -10.05
CA ASN A 4 -20.12 12.23 -10.90
C ASN A 4 -19.78 10.75 -10.73
N ASN A 5 -20.75 10.02 -10.19
CA ASN A 5 -20.74 8.59 -9.94
C ASN A 5 -21.11 7.83 -11.22
N SER A 6 -20.30 6.87 -11.64
CA SER A 6 -20.54 6.01 -12.80
C SER A 6 -21.45 4.83 -12.44
N SER A 7 -22.66 4.80 -12.98
CA SER A 7 -23.58 3.66 -12.84
C SER A 7 -23.30 2.60 -13.91
N SER A 8 -22.79 1.43 -13.51
CA SER A 8 -22.74 0.23 -14.33
C SER A 8 -24.13 -0.37 -14.50
N LYS A 9 -24.60 -0.48 -15.74
CA LYS A 9 -25.90 -1.08 -16.10
C LYS A 9 -25.71 -2.59 -16.23
N VAL A 10 -26.20 -3.36 -15.26
CA VAL A 10 -26.31 -4.82 -15.33
C VAL A 10 -27.59 -5.14 -16.11
N VAL A 11 -27.46 -5.86 -17.22
CA VAL A 11 -28.59 -6.37 -18.01
C VAL A 11 -28.71 -7.85 -17.70
N THR A 12 -29.74 -8.21 -16.93
CA THR A 12 -30.16 -9.59 -16.70
C THR A 12 -31.03 -10.06 -17.87
N VAL A 13 -30.75 -11.26 -18.37
CA VAL A 13 -31.48 -11.94 -19.44
C VAL A 13 -32.71 -12.60 -18.82
N ASP A 14 -33.91 -12.18 -19.23
CA ASP A 14 -35.16 -12.86 -18.88
C ASP A 14 -35.29 -14.16 -19.67
N GLU A 15 -35.39 -15.27 -18.95
CA GLU A 15 -35.82 -16.58 -19.43
C GLU A 15 -37.35 -16.62 -19.58
N GLN A 16 -37.81 -17.58 -20.40
CA GLN A 16 -39.16 -18.16 -20.49
C GLN A 16 -40.11 -17.60 -21.56
N ALA A 17 -40.31 -18.36 -22.63
CA ALA A 17 -41.39 -19.36 -22.69
C ALA A 17 -41.38 -20.08 -24.05
N PHE A 18 -41.20 -21.41 -24.03
CA PHE A 18 -41.44 -22.30 -25.17
C PHE A 18 -42.89 -22.83 -25.07
N GLU A 19 -43.72 -22.57 -26.08
CA GLU A 19 -44.94 -23.34 -26.31
C GLU A 19 -44.68 -24.43 -27.36
N GLN A 20 -44.90 -25.68 -26.96
CA GLN A 20 -44.91 -26.85 -27.84
C GLN A 20 -46.26 -26.93 -28.54
N ALA A 21 -46.24 -27.05 -29.87
CA ALA A 21 -47.41 -27.43 -30.66
C ALA A 21 -47.14 -28.76 -31.38
N GLY A 22 -47.77 -29.81 -30.86
CA GLY A 22 -48.72 -30.64 -31.61
C GLY A 22 -48.19 -31.46 -32.78
N ASP A 23 -47.87 -32.71 -32.43
CA ASP A 23 -47.80 -33.94 -33.22
C ASP A 23 -48.80 -34.06 -34.39
N LYS A 24 -48.32 -34.52 -35.56
CA LYS A 24 -49.13 -35.09 -36.65
C LYS A 24 -48.41 -36.31 -37.23
N PRO A 25 -48.99 -37.52 -37.15
CA PRO A 25 -48.43 -38.71 -37.79
C PRO A 25 -48.87 -38.76 -39.26
N VAL A 26 -47.94 -39.10 -40.17
CA VAL A 26 -48.29 -39.51 -41.54
C VAL A 26 -47.56 -40.82 -41.85
N ASP A 27 -48.36 -41.71 -42.38
CA ASP A 27 -48.27 -43.16 -42.53
C ASP A 27 -47.20 -43.66 -43.51
N GLU A 28 -46.79 -44.91 -43.29
CA GLU A 28 -45.73 -45.65 -43.96
C GLU A 28 -46.13 -46.10 -45.38
N GLY A 29 -45.19 -46.05 -46.32
CA GLY A 29 -45.30 -46.88 -47.51
C GLY A 29 -44.48 -46.46 -48.72
N ARG A 30 -43.44 -47.26 -49.00
CA ARG A 30 -42.77 -47.46 -50.31
C ARG A 30 -41.48 -46.66 -50.56
N PHE A 31 -40.39 -47.16 -49.99
CA PHE A 31 -39.04 -46.93 -50.53
C PHE A 31 -38.80 -47.80 -51.77
N PRO A 32 -38.26 -47.23 -52.84
CA PRO A 32 -37.16 -47.83 -53.57
C PRO A 32 -35.89 -47.01 -53.31
N VAL A 33 -34.91 -47.64 -52.66
CA VAL A 33 -33.56 -47.10 -52.51
C VAL A 33 -32.94 -47.00 -53.90
N VAL A 34 -32.70 -45.77 -54.36
CA VAL A 34 -31.84 -45.47 -55.51
C VAL A 34 -30.54 -44.95 -54.91
N ASP A 35 -29.53 -45.82 -54.84
CA ASP A 35 -28.15 -45.43 -54.60
C ASP A 35 -27.63 -44.71 -55.85
N GLU A 36 -27.77 -43.39 -55.88
CA GLU A 36 -27.07 -42.53 -56.81
C GLU A 36 -26.34 -41.45 -55.99
N THR A 37 -25.13 -41.79 -55.54
CA THR A 37 -24.12 -40.84 -55.09
C THR A 37 -23.89 -39.79 -56.19
N PRO A 38 -24.26 -38.51 -56.01
CA PRO A 38 -23.87 -37.46 -56.94
C PRO A 38 -22.46 -37.03 -56.56
N GLU A 39 -21.52 -37.18 -57.50
CA GLU A 39 -20.19 -36.60 -57.39
C GLU A 39 -20.31 -35.07 -57.37
N PHE A 40 -19.96 -34.43 -56.25
CA PHE A 40 -19.85 -32.98 -56.19
C PHE A 40 -18.59 -32.56 -56.95
N GLU A 41 -18.76 -32.16 -58.21
CA GLU A 41 -17.73 -31.42 -58.93
C GLU A 41 -17.46 -30.09 -58.21
N ALA A 42 -16.21 -29.88 -57.78
CA ALA A 42 -15.76 -28.65 -57.16
C ALA A 42 -15.70 -27.51 -58.20
N THR A 43 -16.83 -26.85 -58.43
CA THR A 43 -16.90 -25.66 -59.28
C THR A 43 -17.62 -24.52 -58.57
N VAL A 44 -17.04 -24.04 -57.47
CA VAL A 44 -17.30 -22.69 -56.96
C VAL A 44 -16.02 -22.17 -56.29
N GLU A 45 -15.04 -21.71 -57.08
CA GLU A 45 -14.12 -20.66 -56.60
C GLU A 45 -14.93 -19.36 -56.50
N GLN A 46 -15.77 -19.26 -55.48
CA GLN A 46 -16.24 -17.97 -55.01
C GLN A 46 -15.10 -17.41 -54.16
N GLU A 47 -14.31 -16.54 -54.78
CA GLU A 47 -13.49 -15.56 -54.10
C GLU A 47 -14.34 -14.96 -52.97
N THR A 48 -13.96 -15.23 -51.72
CA THR A 48 -14.45 -14.47 -50.57
C THR A 48 -13.93 -13.04 -50.68
N GLN A 49 -14.54 -12.26 -51.56
CA GLN A 49 -14.54 -10.81 -51.51
C GLN A 49 -15.41 -10.40 -50.32
N ALA A 50 -14.92 -10.68 -49.11
CA ALA A 50 -15.38 -9.95 -47.95
C ALA A 50 -15.20 -8.47 -48.28
N LYS A 51 -16.25 -7.69 -48.10
CA LYS A 51 -16.23 -6.24 -48.31
C LYS A 51 -15.34 -5.64 -47.21
N VAL A 52 -14.03 -5.74 -47.37
CA VAL A 52 -13.05 -5.15 -46.46
C VAL A 52 -13.31 -3.66 -46.51
N ASP A 53 -13.62 -3.08 -45.35
CA ASP A 53 -13.77 -1.65 -45.21
C ASP A 53 -12.41 -0.99 -45.48
N ALA A 54 -12.19 -0.58 -46.72
CA ALA A 54 -10.98 0.10 -47.16
C ALA A 54 -10.81 1.50 -46.52
N ASN A 55 -11.80 1.99 -45.74
CA ASN A 55 -11.63 3.17 -44.89
C ASN A 55 -10.99 2.87 -43.54
N HIS A 56 -10.85 1.60 -43.13
CA HIS A 56 -10.16 1.25 -41.90
C HIS A 56 -8.64 1.24 -42.14
N PRO A 57 -7.81 1.86 -41.27
CA PRO A 57 -6.36 1.93 -41.47
C PRO A 57 -5.68 0.56 -41.56
N ASP A 58 -6.27 -0.47 -40.96
CA ASP A 58 -5.78 -1.86 -41.02
C ASP A 58 -6.42 -2.69 -42.16
N GLY A 59 -7.30 -2.08 -42.97
CA GLY A 59 -7.99 -2.75 -44.08
C GLY A 59 -7.14 -2.87 -45.35
N ILE A 60 -5.94 -2.29 -45.36
CA ILE A 60 -5.00 -2.30 -46.49
C ILE A 60 -3.80 -3.17 -46.09
N ALA A 61 -3.80 -4.42 -46.55
CA ALA A 61 -2.81 -5.42 -46.14
C ALA A 61 -1.41 -5.23 -46.76
N ASN A 62 -1.23 -4.33 -47.74
CA ASN A 62 0.06 -4.10 -48.38
C ASN A 62 0.25 -2.62 -48.76
N THR A 63 1.06 -1.89 -47.98
CA THR A 63 1.49 -0.51 -48.24
C THR A 63 2.85 -0.44 -48.95
N SER A 64 3.48 -1.59 -49.24
CA SER A 64 4.85 -1.74 -49.77
C SER A 64 5.01 -1.47 -51.27
N GLY A 65 3.92 -1.25 -52.01
CA GLY A 65 3.93 -0.97 -53.45
C GLY A 65 4.03 0.53 -53.77
N SER A 66 4.43 0.87 -55.00
CA SER A 66 4.46 2.27 -55.49
C SER A 66 3.08 2.95 -55.53
N ARG A 67 1.99 2.16 -55.45
CA ARG A 67 0.60 2.60 -55.37
C ARG A 67 -0.17 1.61 -54.50
N ILE A 68 -1.03 2.13 -53.61
CA ILE A 68 -1.85 1.33 -52.71
C ILE A 68 -3.20 1.08 -53.38
N HIS A 69 -3.40 -0.13 -53.91
CA HIS A 69 -4.63 -0.49 -54.62
C HIS A 69 -5.85 -0.39 -53.69
N GLY A 70 -6.88 0.34 -54.12
CA GLY A 70 -8.10 0.57 -53.34
C GLY A 70 -8.08 1.84 -52.47
N ALA A 71 -6.94 2.52 -52.36
CA ALA A 71 -6.83 3.80 -51.67
C ALA A 71 -6.94 4.98 -52.66
N THR A 72 -7.51 6.09 -52.18
CA THR A 72 -7.42 7.38 -52.86
C THR A 72 -6.02 7.99 -52.64
N LEU A 73 -5.60 8.90 -53.53
CA LEU A 73 -4.29 9.58 -53.40
C LEU A 73 -4.14 10.29 -52.04
N ALA A 74 -5.20 10.92 -51.55
CA ALA A 74 -5.21 11.57 -50.24
C ALA A 74 -5.12 10.57 -49.07
N GLN A 75 -5.52 9.31 -49.26
CA GLN A 75 -5.31 8.25 -48.27
C GLN A 75 -3.88 7.72 -48.33
N GLU A 76 -3.30 7.57 -49.52
CA GLU A 76 -1.88 7.19 -49.69
C GLU A 76 -0.94 8.18 -48.99
N GLU A 77 -1.15 9.48 -49.17
CA GLU A 77 -0.34 10.52 -48.52
C GLU A 77 -0.49 10.50 -46.99
N ARG A 78 -1.70 10.22 -46.47
CA ARG A 78 -1.93 10.09 -45.03
C ARG A 78 -1.27 8.87 -44.42
N ILE A 79 -1.29 7.73 -45.13
CA ILE A 79 -0.64 6.51 -44.69
C ILE A 79 0.87 6.73 -44.64
N ARG A 80 1.44 7.29 -45.72
CA ARG A 80 2.88 7.58 -45.79
C ARG A 80 3.33 8.58 -44.72
N ALA A 81 2.58 9.67 -44.51
CA ALA A 81 2.90 10.64 -43.47
C ALA A 81 2.86 10.02 -42.05
N ARG A 82 1.94 9.07 -41.79
CA ARG A 82 1.88 8.34 -40.53
C ARG A 82 3.05 7.37 -40.37
N GLU A 83 3.42 6.64 -41.42
CA GLU A 83 4.57 5.73 -41.40
C GLU A 83 5.87 6.51 -41.11
N GLU A 84 6.07 7.66 -41.77
CA GLU A 84 7.21 8.56 -41.50
C GLU A 84 7.20 9.10 -40.06
N GLU A 85 6.03 9.42 -39.51
CA GLU A 85 5.90 9.85 -38.11
C GLU A 85 6.19 8.71 -37.12
N LEU A 86 5.69 7.49 -37.41
CA LEU A 86 5.97 6.29 -36.61
C LEU A 86 7.46 5.94 -36.65
N GLU A 87 8.12 6.06 -37.79
CA GLU A 87 9.57 5.88 -37.92
C GLU A 87 10.35 6.94 -37.12
N ARG A 88 9.87 8.18 -37.12
CA ARG A 88 10.49 9.24 -36.30
C ARG A 88 10.33 8.96 -34.80
N ILE A 89 9.14 8.51 -34.37
CA ILE A 89 8.86 8.15 -32.98
C ILE A 89 9.67 6.92 -32.56
N SER A 90 9.80 5.90 -33.43
CA SER A 90 10.58 4.70 -33.14
C SER A 90 12.08 5.00 -33.05
N ALA A 91 12.64 5.79 -33.96
CA ALA A 91 14.03 6.23 -33.90
C ALA A 91 14.32 7.08 -32.65
N GLN A 92 13.38 7.93 -32.23
CA GLN A 92 13.49 8.68 -30.99
C GLN A 92 13.35 7.77 -29.74
N ALA A 93 12.52 6.73 -29.81
CA ALA A 93 12.37 5.75 -28.74
C ALA A 93 13.61 4.87 -28.58
N GLU A 94 14.29 4.47 -29.66
CA GLU A 94 15.56 3.74 -29.61
C GLU A 94 16.65 4.52 -28.86
N LEU A 95 16.74 5.83 -29.07
CA LEU A 95 17.66 6.72 -28.33
C LEU A 95 17.25 6.94 -26.86
N GLY A 96 15.99 6.66 -26.51
CA GLY A 96 15.40 6.91 -25.20
C GLY A 96 15.32 5.70 -24.27
N GLN A 97 15.68 4.49 -24.73
CA GLN A 97 15.61 3.30 -23.88
C GLN A 97 16.64 3.41 -22.75
N GLN A 98 16.14 3.74 -21.56
CA GLN A 98 16.90 3.74 -20.30
C GLN A 98 17.19 2.31 -19.81
N ASP A 99 17.45 1.40 -20.74
CA ASP A 99 17.78 0.02 -20.44
C ASP A 99 19.04 -0.01 -19.59
N GLY A 100 18.95 -0.75 -18.49
CA GLY A 100 20.03 -0.82 -17.50
C GLY A 100 20.22 0.43 -16.65
N ARG A 101 19.40 1.50 -16.72
CA ARG A 101 19.47 2.59 -15.73
C ARG A 101 19.16 2.08 -14.34
N ALA A 102 18.10 1.29 -14.19
CA ALA A 102 17.74 0.66 -12.92
C ALA A 102 18.89 -0.23 -12.42
N TRP A 103 19.50 -1.01 -13.31
CA TRP A 103 20.65 -1.86 -12.98
C TRP A 103 21.88 -1.06 -12.56
N ARG A 104 22.27 -0.01 -13.30
CA ARG A 104 23.39 0.88 -12.97
C ARG A 104 23.15 1.63 -11.66
N THR A 105 21.92 2.08 -11.42
CA THR A 105 21.55 2.76 -10.18
C THR A 105 21.63 1.78 -9.00
N ARG A 106 21.12 0.55 -9.18
CA ARG A 106 21.24 -0.51 -8.18
C ARG A 106 22.68 -0.87 -7.89
N GLN A 107 23.51 -1.08 -8.92
CA GLN A 107 24.94 -1.37 -8.77
C GLN A 107 25.67 -0.26 -8.01
N LYS A 108 25.44 1.01 -8.38
CA LYS A 108 26.06 2.15 -7.70
C LYS A 108 25.59 2.28 -6.25
N VAL A 109 24.32 1.98 -5.96
CA VAL A 109 23.80 1.94 -4.58
C VAL A 109 24.39 0.75 -3.80
N GLU A 110 24.54 -0.41 -4.41
CA GLU A 110 25.19 -1.58 -3.80
C GLU A 110 26.68 -1.31 -3.51
N GLU A 111 27.39 -0.66 -4.42
CA GLU A 111 28.78 -0.21 -4.28
C GLU A 111 28.93 0.81 -3.15
N MET A 112 28.13 1.89 -3.15
CA MET A 112 28.15 2.88 -2.05
C MET A 112 27.83 2.23 -0.70
N ARG A 113 26.86 1.32 -0.64
CA ARG A 113 26.55 0.56 0.59
C ARG A 113 27.67 -0.39 0.98
N ARG A 114 28.48 -0.88 0.04
CA ARG A 114 29.63 -1.74 0.31
C ARG A 114 30.79 -0.94 0.88
N ASP A 115 31.05 0.24 0.33
CA ASP A 115 32.05 1.17 0.85
C ASP A 115 31.67 1.69 2.24
N GLU A 116 30.40 2.03 2.48
CA GLU A 116 29.88 2.34 3.82
C GLU A 116 30.05 1.18 4.81
N ARG A 117 29.97 -0.08 4.35
CA ARG A 117 30.21 -1.28 5.19
C ARG A 117 31.68 -1.54 5.46
N THR A 118 32.60 -1.05 4.63
CA THR A 118 34.04 -1.24 4.85
C THR A 118 34.60 -0.38 5.98
N ASP A 119 33.89 0.67 6.40
CA ASP A 119 34.06 1.23 7.73
C ASP A 119 33.37 0.29 8.72
N THR A 120 33.97 -0.87 8.95
CA THR A 120 33.55 -1.80 10.00
C THR A 120 33.91 -1.16 11.33
N GLN A 121 33.16 -0.13 11.71
CA GLN A 121 33.33 0.56 12.98
C GLN A 121 33.19 -0.49 14.07
N ALA A 122 34.32 -0.83 14.68
CA ALA A 122 34.41 -1.85 15.70
C ALA A 122 33.34 -1.59 16.77
N ASP A 123 32.62 -2.64 17.17
CA ASP A 123 31.53 -2.54 18.14
C ASP A 123 32.01 -1.76 19.37
N PRO A 124 31.36 -0.63 19.74
CA PRO A 124 31.77 0.18 20.87
C PRO A 124 31.86 -0.64 22.17
N ARG A 125 31.03 -1.67 22.31
CA ARG A 125 31.05 -2.57 23.47
C ARG A 125 32.37 -3.31 23.64
N ALA A 126 33.09 -3.58 22.54
CA ALA A 126 34.38 -4.27 22.57
C ALA A 126 35.52 -3.40 23.14
N LYS A 127 35.33 -2.08 23.21
CA LYS A 127 36.33 -1.13 23.74
C LYS A 127 36.14 -0.84 25.23
N LEU A 128 35.03 -1.27 25.82
CA LEU A 128 34.74 -1.07 27.24
C LEU A 128 35.45 -2.10 28.13
N GLY A 129 35.77 -1.70 29.36
CA GLY A 129 36.20 -2.63 30.40
C GLY A 129 35.09 -3.63 30.77
N ARG A 130 35.47 -4.81 31.28
CA ARG A 130 34.52 -5.90 31.59
C ARG A 130 33.43 -5.48 32.58
N GLU A 131 33.79 -4.68 33.59
CA GLU A 131 32.86 -4.20 34.62
C GLU A 131 31.84 -3.22 34.04
N THR A 132 32.30 -2.15 33.39
CA THR A 132 31.42 -1.19 32.70
C THR A 132 30.54 -1.87 31.66
N LEU A 133 31.08 -2.82 30.89
CA LEU A 133 30.30 -3.58 29.92
C LEU A 133 29.19 -4.42 30.60
N ALA A 134 29.45 -4.98 31.77
CA ALA A 134 28.44 -5.70 32.53
C ALA A 134 27.30 -4.77 32.99
N GLU A 135 27.63 -3.56 33.47
CA GLU A 135 26.63 -2.56 33.86
C GLU A 135 25.80 -2.08 32.66
N VAL A 136 26.45 -1.73 31.54
CA VAL A 136 25.77 -1.37 30.28
C VAL A 136 24.78 -2.46 29.87
N ASN A 137 25.20 -3.73 29.99
CA ASN A 137 24.39 -4.88 29.65
C ASN A 137 23.18 -5.09 30.57
N GLN A 138 23.27 -4.68 31.84
CA GLN A 138 22.15 -4.71 32.79
C GLN A 138 21.19 -3.55 32.51
N TYR A 139 21.70 -2.33 32.33
CA TYR A 139 20.86 -1.17 31.99
C TYR A 139 20.16 -1.33 30.65
N ALA A 140 20.85 -1.86 29.64
CA ALA A 140 20.25 -2.16 28.34
C ALA A 140 19.12 -3.18 28.44
N GLN A 141 19.22 -4.15 29.36
CA GLN A 141 18.13 -5.10 29.62
C GLN A 141 16.95 -4.38 30.27
N ARG A 142 17.18 -3.61 31.34
CA ARG A 142 16.12 -2.85 32.00
C ARG A 142 15.39 -1.91 31.04
N LEU A 143 16.12 -1.19 30.19
CA LEU A 143 15.50 -0.31 29.19
C LEU A 143 14.69 -1.07 28.13
N ALA A 144 15.14 -2.26 27.72
CA ALA A 144 14.38 -3.10 26.79
C ALA A 144 13.07 -3.60 27.42
N ASP A 145 13.06 -3.82 28.73
CA ASP A 145 11.88 -4.28 29.46
C ASP A 145 10.93 -3.11 29.80
N ASP A 146 11.47 -1.94 30.14
CA ASP A 146 10.70 -0.75 30.56
C ASP A 146 10.06 0.02 29.38
N VAL A 147 10.67 -0.01 28.19
CA VAL A 147 10.25 0.79 27.04
C VAL A 147 9.82 -0.13 25.90
N ASP A 148 8.51 -0.14 25.60
CA ASP A 148 7.95 -0.87 24.45
C ASP A 148 8.36 -0.16 23.14
N SER A 149 9.58 -0.47 22.71
CA SER A 149 10.25 -0.01 21.50
C SER A 149 10.64 -1.21 20.63
N SER A 150 11.00 -0.95 19.37
CA SER A 150 11.48 -2.01 18.47
C SER A 150 12.96 -2.38 18.67
N TYR A 151 13.64 -1.77 19.65
CA TYR A 151 15.07 -1.98 19.84
C TYR A 151 15.36 -3.25 20.63
N THR A 152 16.34 -4.01 20.13
CA THR A 152 16.88 -5.12 20.89
C THR A 152 17.83 -4.60 21.97
N ARG A 153 17.96 -5.35 23.06
CA ARG A 153 18.98 -5.13 24.11
C ARG A 153 20.37 -4.83 23.52
N ALA A 154 20.76 -5.53 22.46
CA ALA A 154 22.08 -5.33 21.83
C ALA A 154 22.22 -3.95 21.19
N VAL A 155 21.15 -3.42 20.57
CA VAL A 155 21.13 -2.07 20.00
C VAL A 155 21.21 -1.03 21.11
N ILE A 156 20.45 -1.21 22.19
CA ILE A 156 20.47 -0.32 23.37
C ILE A 156 21.86 -0.32 24.00
N ALA A 157 22.44 -1.49 24.25
CA ALA A 157 23.80 -1.62 24.79
C ALA A 157 24.86 -0.97 23.89
N LYS A 158 24.72 -1.11 22.56
CA LYS A 158 25.61 -0.45 21.59
C LYS A 158 25.54 1.08 21.72
N ARG A 159 24.33 1.65 21.83
CA ARG A 159 24.11 3.09 21.98
C ARG A 159 24.67 3.64 23.29
N ILE A 160 24.38 2.99 24.42
CA ILE A 160 24.94 3.36 25.72
C ILE A 160 26.47 3.31 25.66
N ALA A 161 27.04 2.23 25.10
CA ALA A 161 28.48 2.07 24.98
C ALA A 161 29.12 3.16 24.09
N SER A 162 28.48 3.55 22.99
CA SER A 162 28.95 4.67 22.16
C SER A 162 29.04 5.96 22.97
N ARG A 163 27.98 6.33 23.69
CA ARG A 163 27.94 7.55 24.52
C ARG A 163 29.01 7.57 25.60
N VAL A 164 29.22 6.43 26.28
CA VAL A 164 30.29 6.29 27.29
C VAL A 164 31.68 6.49 26.67
N LEU A 165 31.92 5.96 25.47
CA LEU A 165 33.19 6.15 24.75
C LEU A 165 33.38 7.58 24.25
N GLU A 166 32.29 8.30 24.00
CA GLU A 166 32.30 9.73 23.66
C GLU A 166 32.57 10.63 24.90
N GLY A 167 32.59 10.04 26.10
CA GLY A 167 32.96 10.71 27.34
C GLY A 167 31.79 10.98 28.30
N ALA A 168 30.57 10.52 27.99
CA ALA A 168 29.44 10.64 28.89
C ALA A 168 29.60 9.71 30.11
N GLU A 169 29.13 10.16 31.27
CA GLU A 169 28.98 9.28 32.43
C GLU A 169 27.93 8.20 32.13
N LEU A 170 28.07 7.02 32.74
CA LEU A 170 27.20 5.89 32.43
C LEU A 170 25.72 6.20 32.71
N ALA A 171 25.42 6.92 33.80
CA ALA A 171 24.06 7.28 34.17
C ALA A 171 23.42 8.19 33.10
N ASP A 172 24.15 9.23 32.68
CA ASP A 172 23.70 10.15 31.63
C ASP A 172 23.53 9.42 30.29
N ALA A 173 24.50 8.57 29.93
CA ALA A 173 24.42 7.75 28.71
C ALA A 173 23.17 6.86 28.68
N VAL A 174 22.76 6.31 29.82
CA VAL A 174 21.55 5.50 29.96
C VAL A 174 20.29 6.37 29.85
N LEU A 175 20.25 7.52 30.54
CA LEU A 175 19.12 8.45 30.50
C LEU A 175 18.91 9.01 29.10
N ASP A 176 19.96 9.50 28.45
CA ASP A 176 19.91 10.01 27.07
C ASP A 176 19.43 8.93 26.09
N THR A 177 19.85 7.68 26.29
CA THR A 177 19.38 6.56 25.48
C THR A 177 17.89 6.32 25.69
N LYS A 178 17.41 6.40 26.93
CA LYS A 178 15.99 6.23 27.26
C LYS A 178 15.14 7.34 26.66
N ASP A 179 15.57 8.59 26.80
CA ASP A 179 14.84 9.75 26.28
C ASP A 179 14.79 9.70 24.76
N GLU A 180 15.89 9.33 24.11
CA GLU A 180 15.92 9.10 22.67
C GLU A 180 14.92 8.02 22.24
N MET A 181 14.89 6.88 22.94
CA MET A 181 13.95 5.79 22.66
C MET A 181 12.49 6.23 22.79
N LEU A 182 12.15 7.01 23.82
CA LEU A 182 10.80 7.51 24.05
C LEU A 182 10.37 8.55 22.99
N ASN A 183 11.33 9.32 22.46
CA ASN A 183 11.09 10.27 21.37
C ASN A 183 11.03 9.62 19.98
N GLU A 184 11.45 8.36 19.84
CA GLU A 184 11.41 7.65 18.56
C GLU A 184 9.97 7.30 18.13
N ALA A 185 9.66 7.59 16.86
CA ALA A 185 8.36 7.30 16.23
C ALA A 185 7.94 5.83 16.43
N GLY A 186 6.71 5.62 16.89
CA GLY A 186 6.14 4.28 17.08
C GLY A 186 6.39 3.64 18.45
N THR A 187 7.34 4.15 19.25
CA THR A 187 7.50 3.74 20.65
C THR A 187 6.27 4.13 21.47
N ILE A 188 5.83 3.23 22.33
CA ILE A 188 4.73 3.50 23.28
C ILE A 188 5.28 4.30 24.44
N VAL A 189 4.66 5.45 24.67
CA VAL A 189 5.03 6.38 25.72
C VAL A 189 4.09 6.20 26.89
N PRO A 190 4.62 6.11 28.13
CA PRO A 190 3.79 6.19 29.33
C PRO A 190 3.01 7.50 29.38
N ILE A 191 1.72 7.45 29.70
CA ILE A 191 0.82 8.61 29.67
C ILE A 191 1.32 9.75 30.57
N GLY A 192 1.92 9.43 31.72
CA GLY A 192 2.49 10.40 32.65
C GLY A 192 3.69 11.18 32.11
N ARG A 193 4.35 10.69 31.05
CA ARG A 193 5.51 11.34 30.42
C ARG A 193 5.19 12.06 29.12
N LEU A 194 3.92 12.13 28.72
CA LEU A 194 3.54 12.75 27.46
C LEU A 194 4.03 14.19 27.31
N GLU A 195 4.14 14.93 28.42
CA GLU A 195 4.58 16.32 28.43
C GLU A 195 6.07 16.48 28.09
N GLU A 196 6.90 15.50 28.45
CA GLU A 196 8.36 15.49 28.26
C GLU A 196 8.77 15.15 26.83
N ILE A 197 7.90 14.49 26.06
CA ILE A 197 8.24 14.03 24.70
C ILE A 197 8.18 15.19 23.69
N ASP A 198 9.29 15.45 23.02
CA ASP A 198 9.44 16.52 22.02
C ASP A 198 9.07 16.04 20.61
N ARG A 199 7.82 15.60 20.44
CA ARG A 199 7.24 15.29 19.13
C ARG A 199 5.75 15.59 19.11
N SER A 200 5.19 15.89 17.94
CA SER A 200 3.77 16.21 17.79
C SER A 200 2.85 15.00 17.87
N GLU A 201 3.35 13.80 17.60
CA GLU A 201 2.54 12.56 17.54
C GLU A 201 3.13 11.46 18.42
N VAL A 202 2.29 10.85 19.24
CA VAL A 202 2.69 9.85 20.24
C VAL A 202 1.89 8.57 20.07
N SER A 203 2.47 7.46 20.53
CA SER A 203 1.72 6.22 20.73
C SER A 203 1.56 5.98 22.23
N VAL A 204 0.37 5.61 22.66
CA VAL A 204 0.05 5.33 24.07
C VAL A 204 -0.76 4.05 24.18
N GLU A 205 -0.63 3.36 25.30
CA GLU A 205 -1.48 2.24 25.68
C GLU A 205 -2.10 2.55 27.04
N GLY A 206 -3.38 2.21 27.21
CA GLY A 206 -4.07 2.44 28.46
C GLY A 206 -5.52 1.96 28.40
N ARG A 207 -6.17 1.98 29.55
CA ARG A 207 -7.58 1.62 29.69
C ARG A 207 -8.45 2.87 29.58
N ILE A 208 -9.56 2.77 28.85
CA ILE A 208 -10.56 3.84 28.83
C ILE A 208 -11.31 3.82 30.16
N ILE A 209 -11.20 4.91 30.93
CA ILE A 209 -11.81 5.00 32.26
C ILE A 209 -13.19 5.64 32.18
N GLU A 210 -13.35 6.65 31.34
CA GLU A 210 -14.57 7.45 31.27
C GLU A 210 -14.77 8.02 29.86
N LEU A 211 -16.02 8.01 29.38
CA LEU A 211 -16.43 8.67 28.15
C LEU A 211 -17.41 9.81 28.46
N TRP A 212 -17.16 10.97 27.86
CA TRP A 212 -18.00 12.15 28.02
C TRP A 212 -18.87 12.39 26.80
N GLU A 213 -19.97 13.11 27.00
CA GLU A 213 -20.79 13.61 25.92
C GLU A 213 -19.99 14.64 25.08
N PRO A 214 -19.90 14.47 23.75
CA PRO A 214 -19.16 15.39 22.89
C PRO A 214 -19.73 16.81 22.96
N ALA A 215 -18.87 17.80 23.20
CA ALA A 215 -19.30 19.19 23.35
C ALA A 215 -19.71 19.84 22.01
N CYS A 216 -19.30 19.26 20.87
CA CYS A 216 -19.65 19.75 19.56
C CYS A 216 -19.74 18.62 18.51
N PRO A 217 -20.49 18.79 17.41
CA PRO A 217 -20.70 17.74 16.40
C PRO A 217 -19.44 17.27 15.67
N SER A 218 -18.36 18.07 15.70
CA SER A 218 -17.08 17.70 15.11
C SER A 218 -16.32 16.66 15.95
N GLN A 219 -16.67 16.50 17.23
CA GLN A 219 -16.12 15.48 18.12
C GLN A 219 -16.95 14.20 18.01
N GLN A 220 -16.29 13.07 17.69
CA GLN A 220 -16.91 11.76 17.64
C GLN A 220 -17.02 11.16 19.06
N GLN A 221 -15.93 11.24 19.82
CA GLN A 221 -15.83 10.78 21.20
C GLN A 221 -14.79 11.63 21.94
N VAL A 222 -15.03 11.86 23.23
CA VAL A 222 -14.06 12.46 24.14
C VAL A 222 -14.09 11.61 25.40
N GLY A 223 -12.92 11.40 26.00
CA GLY A 223 -12.85 10.63 27.23
C GLY A 223 -11.50 10.70 27.90
N LEU A 224 -11.34 9.86 28.91
CA LEU A 224 -10.15 9.73 29.71
C LEU A 224 -9.52 8.34 29.51
N ILE A 225 -8.23 8.33 29.22
CA ILE A 225 -7.41 7.11 29.14
C ILE A 225 -6.37 7.15 30.26
N GLU A 226 -6.14 6.00 30.89
CA GLU A 226 -5.23 5.85 32.03
C GLU A 226 -4.32 4.62 31.87
N ASP A 227 -3.08 4.77 32.33
CA ASP A 227 -2.10 3.71 32.54
C ASP A 227 -1.50 3.85 33.95
N ASP A 228 -0.56 2.97 34.31
CA ASP A 228 0.09 3.00 35.62
C ASP A 228 0.92 4.28 35.88
N SER A 229 1.25 5.04 34.83
CA SER A 229 2.05 6.26 34.92
C SER A 229 1.21 7.53 35.02
N GLY A 230 -0.05 7.51 34.57
CA GLY A 230 -0.95 8.64 34.65
C GLY A 230 -2.17 8.54 33.73
N ARG A 231 -2.86 9.67 33.61
CA ARG A 231 -4.10 9.78 32.83
C ARG A 231 -4.12 11.02 31.96
N THR A 232 -4.70 10.91 30.78
CA THR A 232 -4.84 12.04 29.85
C THR A 232 -6.19 12.03 29.16
N LYS A 233 -6.65 13.22 28.77
CA LYS A 233 -7.84 13.35 27.94
C LYS A 233 -7.50 12.97 26.50
N PHE A 234 -8.33 12.14 25.89
CA PHE A 234 -8.31 11.92 24.46
C PHE A 234 -9.52 12.53 23.74
N THR A 235 -9.36 12.84 22.47
CA THR A 235 -10.46 13.31 21.60
C THR A 235 -10.37 12.62 20.25
N ILE A 236 -11.48 12.07 19.79
CA ILE A 236 -11.61 11.46 18.47
C ILE A 236 -12.47 12.38 17.62
N TRP A 237 -11.96 12.83 16.47
CA TRP A 237 -12.71 13.73 15.59
C TRP A 237 -13.62 12.94 14.63
N THR A 238 -14.83 13.45 14.39
CA THR A 238 -15.82 12.84 13.46
C THR A 238 -15.25 12.69 12.06
N ALA A 239 -14.46 13.66 11.59
CA ALA A 239 -13.81 13.62 10.28
C ALA A 239 -12.76 12.49 10.15
N SER A 240 -12.25 11.98 11.27
CA SER A 240 -11.26 10.90 11.30
C SER A 240 -11.88 9.52 11.09
N ARG A 241 -13.20 9.37 11.31
CA ARG A 241 -13.96 8.11 11.11
C ARG A 241 -13.31 6.90 11.80
N GLN A 242 -12.78 7.12 13.00
CA GLN A 242 -12.14 6.08 13.79
C GLN A 242 -13.16 5.10 14.38
N THR A 243 -12.68 3.91 14.73
CA THR A 243 -13.45 2.92 15.48
C THR A 243 -13.81 3.46 16.86
N LYS A 244 -15.05 3.26 17.30
CA LYS A 244 -15.47 3.69 18.63
C LYS A 244 -14.86 2.81 19.72
N VAL A 245 -14.47 3.45 20.82
CA VAL A 245 -14.02 2.79 22.04
C VAL A 245 -15.14 2.75 23.08
N SER A 246 -15.07 1.80 24.00
CA SER A 246 -15.97 1.64 25.15
C SER A 246 -15.21 1.84 26.46
N GLU A 247 -15.91 2.28 27.50
CA GLU A 247 -15.36 2.29 28.85
C GLU A 247 -14.93 0.89 29.26
N GLY A 248 -13.79 0.79 29.93
CA GLY A 248 -13.15 -0.46 30.30
C GLY A 248 -12.29 -1.08 29.21
N ASP A 249 -12.32 -0.62 27.96
CA ASP A 249 -11.45 -1.19 26.91
C ASP A 249 -9.97 -0.89 27.17
N LEU A 250 -9.11 -1.92 27.10
CA LEU A 250 -7.68 -1.71 26.88
C LEU A 250 -7.43 -1.37 25.41
N VAL A 251 -6.86 -0.20 25.16
CA VAL A 251 -6.61 0.32 23.82
C VAL A 251 -5.17 0.76 23.65
N ARG A 252 -4.65 0.61 22.44
CA ARG A 252 -3.37 1.18 22.00
C ARG A 252 -3.64 2.17 20.88
N PHE A 253 -3.41 3.44 21.17
CA PHE A 253 -3.50 4.53 20.22
C PHE A 253 -2.14 4.77 19.59
N ARG A 254 -2.06 4.71 18.26
CA ARG A 254 -0.84 5.01 17.49
C ARG A 254 -0.99 6.31 16.75
N ALA A 255 0.11 7.06 16.65
CA ALA A 255 0.17 8.36 15.97
C ALA A 255 -0.95 9.32 16.41
N ALA A 256 -1.20 9.40 17.71
CA ALA A 256 -2.14 10.35 18.30
C ALA A 256 -1.48 11.72 18.39
N ALA A 257 -2.13 12.76 17.88
CA ALA A 257 -1.61 14.12 17.89
C ALA A 257 -1.69 14.71 19.29
N LYS A 258 -0.57 15.22 19.82
CA LYS A 258 -0.56 15.97 21.08
C LYS A 258 -1.23 17.32 20.87
N ASN A 259 -1.98 17.74 21.87
CA ASN A 259 -2.59 19.06 21.96
C ASN A 259 -2.44 19.61 23.37
N TRP A 260 -2.12 20.89 23.48
CA TRP A 260 -1.85 21.56 24.75
C TRP A 260 -3.00 22.46 25.13
N TYR A 261 -3.53 22.29 26.34
CA TYR A 261 -4.56 23.16 26.88
C TYR A 261 -4.30 23.44 28.35
N ASN A 262 -4.14 24.72 28.69
CA ASN A 262 -3.86 25.20 30.06
C ASN A 262 -2.71 24.45 30.75
N GLY A 263 -1.61 24.26 30.02
CA GLY A 263 -0.41 23.57 30.52
C GLY A 263 -0.52 22.04 30.63
N ARG A 264 -1.65 21.43 30.24
CA ARG A 264 -1.82 19.97 30.24
C ARG A 264 -1.79 19.42 28.82
N CYS A 265 -1.05 18.33 28.63
CA CYS A 265 -1.07 17.59 27.38
C CYS A 265 -2.32 16.70 27.29
N SER A 266 -3.02 16.82 26.17
CA SER A 266 -4.11 15.94 25.73
C SER A 266 -3.74 15.32 24.39
N ILE A 267 -4.40 14.23 24.01
CA ILE A 267 -4.16 13.55 22.74
C ILE A 267 -5.40 13.57 21.87
N ALA A 268 -5.20 13.65 20.56
CA ALA A 268 -6.27 13.68 19.57
C ALA A 268 -6.01 12.62 18.49
N LEU A 269 -7.00 11.78 18.24
CA LEU A 269 -6.95 10.84 17.13
C LEU A 269 -7.41 11.53 15.85
N THR A 270 -6.54 11.50 14.86
CA THR A 270 -6.76 12.03 13.52
C THR A 270 -7.01 10.90 12.53
N ARG A 271 -7.12 11.19 11.23
CA ARG A 271 -7.26 10.17 10.18
C ARG A 271 -6.04 9.25 10.07
N TRP A 272 -4.86 9.72 10.45
CA TRP A 272 -3.60 8.96 10.37
C TRP A 272 -3.34 8.12 11.61
N SER A 273 -4.09 8.38 12.68
CA SER A 273 -4.00 7.61 13.90
C SER A 273 -4.62 6.22 13.73
N GLU A 274 -4.20 5.27 14.54
CA GLU A 274 -4.73 3.91 14.54
C GLU A 274 -5.11 3.51 15.97
N ILE A 275 -6.25 2.84 16.11
CA ILE A 275 -6.71 2.26 17.38
C ILE A 275 -6.58 0.74 17.29
N ARG A 276 -5.83 0.14 18.22
CA ARG A 276 -5.71 -1.31 18.40
C ARG A 276 -6.36 -1.70 19.72
N PHE A 277 -6.98 -2.88 19.75
CA PHE A 277 -7.60 -3.45 20.94
C PHE A 277 -6.90 -4.77 21.30
N PRO A 278 -5.87 -4.74 22.17
CA PRO A 278 -5.10 -5.94 22.53
C PRO A 278 -5.97 -7.07 23.08
N GLU A 279 -6.99 -6.74 23.89
CA GLU A 279 -7.90 -7.73 24.50
C GLU A 279 -8.94 -8.27 23.51
N ARG A 280 -9.45 -7.45 22.58
CA ARG A 280 -10.49 -7.88 21.61
C ARG A 280 -9.95 -8.70 20.44
N SER A 281 -8.63 -8.84 20.30
CA SER A 281 -8.01 -9.56 19.18
C SER A 281 -7.92 -11.08 19.41
N ARG A 282 -8.37 -11.59 20.57
CA ARG A 282 -8.28 -13.00 21.00
C ARG A 282 -9.60 -13.78 20.90
N TRP A 283 -10.43 -13.52 19.89
CA TRP A 283 -11.74 -14.18 19.75
C TRP A 283 -11.70 -15.53 19.00
N TRP A 284 -10.49 -16.07 18.81
CA TRP A 284 -10.24 -17.41 18.27
C TRP A 284 -9.20 -18.10 19.15
N GLU A 285 -9.68 -18.75 20.21
CA GLU A 285 -9.03 -19.86 20.92
C GLU A 285 -10.02 -21.01 21.06
#